data_AF-A0A350NP90-F1
#
_entry.id   AF-A0A350NP90-F1
#
_cell.length_a   1.000
_cell.length_b   1.000
_cell.length_c   1.000
_cell.angle_alpha   90.00
_cell.angle_beta   90.00
_cell.angle_gamma   90.00
#
_symmetry.space_group_name_H-M   'P 1'
#
loop_
_entity.id
_entity.type
_entity.pdbx_description
1 polymer ?
#
loop_
_entity_poly.entity_id
_entity_poly.type
_entity_poly.pdbx_seq_one_letter_code
_entity_poly.pdbx_strand_id
1 'polypeptide(L)' 'MIVARSAALADAVATAAGNRVKTPDDLESVTGFVSGLNGVLGAVIIIGDKLAAWGDIQLVQM' A
#
# COMPACT_ATOMS: atom_id res chain seq x y z
N MET A 1 -3.67 -3.18 -2.03
CA MET A 1 -4.73 -2.19 -2.31
C MET A 1 -4.17 -0.80 -2.09
N ILE A 2 -4.44 0.13 -3.00
CA ILE A 2 -4.06 1.54 -2.88
C ILE A 2 -5.33 2.38 -3.01
N VAL A 3 -5.54 3.30 -2.08
CA VAL A 3 -6.61 4.32 -2.14
C VAL A 3 -5.95 5.64 -2.46
N ALA A 4 -6.42 6.33 -3.50
CA ALA A 4 -5.84 7.59 -3.96
C ALA A 4 -6.90 8.51 -4.56
N ARG A 5 -6.56 9.80 -4.74
CA ARG A 5 -7.47 10.80 -5.33
C ARG A 5 -7.81 10.54 -6.81
N SER A 6 -7.08 9.67 -7.49
CA SER A 6 -7.41 9.23 -8.85
C SER A 6 -7.10 7.76 -9.05
N ALA A 7 -7.87 7.11 -9.92
CA ALA A 7 -7.68 5.70 -10.26
C ALA A 7 -6.31 5.45 -10.93
N ALA A 8 -5.87 6.35 -11.82
CA ALA A 8 -4.57 6.24 -12.49
C ALA A 8 -3.40 6.29 -11.49
N LEU A 9 -3.50 7.16 -10.45
CA LEU A 9 -2.50 7.20 -9.38
C LEU A 9 -2.53 5.90 -8.56
N ALA A 10 -3.73 5.44 -8.17
CA ALA A 10 -3.86 4.20 -7.41
C ALA A 10 -3.25 3.00 -8.15
N ASP A 11 -3.50 2.86 -9.46
CA ASP A 11 -3.00 1.76 -10.28
C ASP A 11 -1.47 1.80 -10.48
N ALA A 12 -0.93 2.98 -10.79
CA ALA A 12 0.51 3.17 -10.93
C ALA A 12 1.25 2.87 -9.63
N VAL A 13 0.72 3.34 -8.49
CA VAL A 13 1.29 3.08 -7.17
C VAL A 13 1.13 1.62 -6.76
N ALA A 14 0.01 0.98 -7.08
CA ALA A 14 -0.20 -0.44 -6.81
C ALA A 14 0.83 -1.29 -7.56
N THR A 15 1.07 -1.00 -8.85
CA THR A 15 2.10 -1.65 -9.66
C THR A 15 3.50 -1.40 -9.09
N ALA A 16 3.80 -0.14 -8.74
CA ALA A 16 5.10 0.23 -8.17
C ALA A 16 5.38 -0.41 -6.81
N ALA A 17 4.38 -0.48 -5.93
CA ALA A 17 4.47 -1.10 -4.61
C ALA A 17 4.57 -2.63 -4.73
N GLY A 18 3.71 -3.27 -5.53
CA GLY A 18 3.77 -4.72 -5.76
C GLY A 18 5.10 -5.17 -6.36
N ASN A 19 5.72 -4.35 -7.21
CA ASN A 19 7.05 -4.62 -7.73
C ASN A 19 8.18 -4.44 -6.70
N ARG A 20 7.97 -3.67 -5.62
CA ARG A 20 8.98 -3.43 -4.58
C ARG A 20 8.94 -4.43 -3.44
N VAL A 21 7.76 -4.92 -3.06
CA VAL A 21 7.62 -5.91 -1.98
C VAL A 21 8.05 -7.29 -2.50
N LYS A 22 9.17 -7.81 -2.00
CA LYS A 22 9.73 -9.13 -2.35
C LYS A 22 9.79 -10.06 -1.14
N THR A 23 10.02 -9.51 0.04
CA THR A 23 10.03 -10.23 1.30
C THR A 23 9.15 -9.51 2.33
N PRO A 24 8.77 -10.17 3.43
CA PRO A 24 8.06 -9.52 4.53
C PRO A 24 8.80 -8.32 5.13
N ASP A 25 10.13 -8.31 5.09
CA ASP A 25 10.96 -7.23 5.62
C ASP A 25 10.84 -5.94 4.80
N ASP A 26 10.38 -6.02 3.55
CA ASP A 26 10.17 -4.86 2.69
C ASP A 26 8.95 -4.02 3.11
N LEU A 27 8.03 -4.58 3.90
CA LEU A 27 6.73 -3.97 4.19
C LEU A 27 6.84 -2.55 4.77
N GLU A 28 7.76 -2.34 5.71
CA GLU A 28 7.97 -1.02 6.31
C GLU A 28 8.50 -0.02 5.27
N SER A 29 9.51 -0.41 4.51
CA SER A 29 10.13 0.45 3.50
C SER A 29 9.15 0.83 2.38
N VAL A 30 8.32 -0.12 1.92
CA VAL A 30 7.35 0.12 0.86
C VAL A 30 6.16 0.91 1.37
N THR A 31 5.72 0.68 2.61
CA THR A 31 4.67 1.50 3.24
C THR A 31 5.16 2.94 3.40
N GLY A 32 6.42 3.15 3.81
CA GLY A 32 7.07 4.45 3.84
C GLY A 32 7.08 5.13 2.47
N PHE A 33 7.49 4.41 1.42
CA PHE A 33 7.43 4.89 0.04
C PHE A 33 6.02 5.32 -0.37
N VAL A 34 5.01 4.49 -0.14
CA VAL A 34 3.61 4.78 -0.51
C VAL A 34 3.06 5.97 0.28
N SER A 35 3.34 6.03 1.58
CA SER A 35 2.87 7.11 2.46
C SER A 35 3.43 8.49 2.11
N GLY A 36 4.60 8.54 1.48
CA GLY A 36 5.23 9.78 1.02
C GLY A 36 4.65 10.34 -0.28
N LEU A 37 3.77 9.61 -0.97
CA LEU A 37 3.23 10.01 -2.26
C LEU A 37 2.02 10.91 -2.11
N ASN A 38 2.13 12.14 -2.61
CA ASN A 38 1.03 13.09 -2.59
C ASN A 38 -0.18 12.55 -3.37
N GLY A 39 -1.33 12.50 -2.69
CA GLY A 39 -2.60 12.03 -3.27
C GLY A 39 -2.90 10.56 -3.07
N VAL A 40 -1.98 9.79 -2.47
CA VAL A 40 -2.33 8.51 -1.84
C VAL A 40 -2.97 8.79 -0.47
N LEU A 41 -4.10 8.16 -0.21
CA LEU A 41 -4.92 8.33 0.98
C LEU A 41 -4.79 7.13 1.94
N GLY A 42 -4.48 5.96 1.39
CA GLY A 42 -4.28 4.76 2.18
C GLY A 42 -3.73 3.60 1.36
N ALA A 43 -3.22 2.60 2.05
CA ALA A 43 -2.64 1.42 1.46
C ALA A 43 -2.84 0.20 2.36
N VAL A 44 -3.06 -0.95 1.72
CA VAL A 44 -2.96 -2.28 2.34
C VAL A 44 -2.03 -3.12 1.49
N ILE A 45 -0.97 -3.63 2.10
CA ILE A 45 0.06 -4.44 1.46
C ILE A 45 0.13 -5.77 2.19
N ILE A 46 0.07 -6.87 1.44
CA ILE A 46 0.06 -8.23 2.00
C ILE A 46 1.13 -9.04 1.27
N ILE A 47 1.96 -9.75 2.03
CA ILE A 47 2.89 -10.74 1.51
C ILE A 47 2.97 -11.93 2.47
N GLY A 48 2.62 -13.12 1.97
CA GLY A 48 2.49 -14.31 2.81
C GLY A 48 1.44 -14.13 3.90
N ASP A 49 1.85 -14.32 5.16
CA ASP A 49 1.05 -14.14 6.37
C ASP A 49 1.16 -12.72 6.98
N LYS A 50 1.96 -11.83 6.38
CA LYS A 50 2.20 -10.47 6.89
C LYS A 50 1.39 -9.44 6.13
N LEU A 51 0.96 -8.42 6.86
CA LEU A 51 0.19 -7.29 6.36
C LEU A 51 0.74 -5.98 6.94
N ALA A 52 0.77 -4.95 6.11
CA ALA A 52 0.90 -3.56 6.52
C ALA A 52 -0.32 -2.77 6.02
N ALA A 53 -0.88 -1.93 6.89
CA ALA A 53 -1.95 -0.99 6.54
C ALA A 53 -1.55 0.42 6.97
N TRP A 54 -1.87 1.40 6.14
CA TRP A 54 -1.55 2.81 6.38
C TRP A 54 -2.63 3.71 5.81
N GLY A 55 -2.84 4.86 6.46
CA GLY A 55 -3.77 5.91 6.02
C GLY A 55 -5.22 5.64 6.41
N ASP A 56 -6.15 6.17 5.61
CA ASP A 56 -7.59 6.07 5.85
C ASP A 56 -8.15 4.70 5.43
N ILE A 57 -7.79 3.68 6.22
CA ILE A 57 -8.18 2.28 6.00
C ILE A 57 -8.77 1.73 7.30
N GLN A 58 -10.03 1.28 7.23
CA GLN A 58 -10.66 0.52 8.30
C GLN A 58 -10.80 -0.94 7.87
N LEU A 59 -10.13 -1.85 8.59
CA LEU A 59 -10.32 -3.29 8.43
C LEU A 59 -11.52 -3.73 9.27
N VAL A 60 -12.44 -4.47 8.66
CA VAL A 60 -13.64 -5.00 9.33
C VAL A 60 -13.66 -6.52 9.18
N GLN A 61 -14.25 -7.19 10.17
CA GLN A 61 -14.52 -8.63 10.10
C GLN A 61 -15.84 -8.87 9.36
N MET A 62 -15.92 -9.98 8.65
CA MET A 62 -17.19 -10.49 8.10
C MET A 62 -18.02 -11.16 9.19
#